data_AF-A0A7V4KDF4-F1
#
_entry.id   AF-A0A7V4KDF4-F1
#
_cell.length_a   1.000
_cell.length_b   1.000
_cell.length_c   1.000
_cell.angle_alpha   90.00
_cell.angle_beta   90.00
_cell.angle_gamma   90.00
#
_symmetry.space_group_name_H-M   'P 1'
#
loop_
_entity.id
_entity.type
_entity.pdbx_description
1 polymer ?
#
loop_
_entity_poly.entity_id
_entity_poly.type
_entity_poly.pdbx_seq_one_letter_code
_entity_poly.pdbx_strand_id
1 'polypeptide(L)'
;TAHGRGQTADVVLRFLLVKNGLEPDKDVTFAYAQPQEIVSLFRSGKIKIAAIPEPFVTMTLSNGKIIMDLQDEWNKATGFKFGIPITGIFVTGKLIDYPQTVKLFEKSFKESLAWAYKNVDKAVEITSKQLGIPANVLKSSLERSQYNYISAAECKDEVLSYLKKLNELYPDGMPKVPDEKFFYIVR
;
A
#
# COMPACT_ATOMS: atom_id res chain seq x y z
N THR A 1 -13.82 -1.37 -9.63
CA THR A 1 -14.06 -2.10 -8.37
C THR A 1 -12.84 -2.03 -7.48
N ALA A 2 -13.00 -1.74 -6.19
CA ALA A 2 -11.95 -1.71 -5.17
C ALA A 2 -12.26 -2.67 -4.02
N HIS A 3 -11.34 -2.87 -3.07
CA HIS A 3 -11.55 -3.81 -1.97
C HIS A 3 -12.75 -3.43 -1.08
N GLY A 4 -12.84 -2.18 -0.66
CA GLY A 4 -13.90 -1.70 0.22
C GLY A 4 -13.91 -0.18 0.34
N ARG A 5 -15.05 0.38 0.73
CA ARG A 5 -15.16 1.81 1.03
C ARG A 5 -14.26 2.17 2.22
N GLY A 6 -13.54 3.28 2.12
CA GLY A 6 -12.58 3.73 3.14
C GLY A 6 -11.26 2.97 3.16
N GLN A 7 -11.08 1.93 2.34
CA GLN A 7 -9.80 1.25 2.17
C GLN A 7 -8.86 2.08 1.29
N THR A 8 -7.57 1.80 1.34
CA THR A 8 -6.52 2.58 0.64
C THR A 8 -6.86 2.92 -0.80
N ALA A 9 -7.19 1.92 -1.62
CA ALA A 9 -7.46 2.15 -3.04
C ALA A 9 -8.71 3.03 -3.27
N ASP A 10 -9.74 2.90 -2.43
CA ASP A 10 -10.94 3.72 -2.49
C ASP A 10 -10.62 5.18 -2.13
N VAL A 11 -9.93 5.40 -1.01
CA VAL A 11 -9.56 6.76 -0.56
C VAL A 11 -8.67 7.45 -1.59
N VAL A 12 -7.65 6.76 -2.10
CA VAL A 12 -6.71 7.34 -3.07
C VAL A 12 -7.42 7.67 -4.38
N LEU A 13 -8.28 6.78 -4.88
CA LEU A 13 -9.07 7.09 -6.08
C LEU A 13 -10.01 8.27 -5.88
N ARG A 14 -10.73 8.32 -4.75
CA ARG A 14 -11.62 9.45 -4.44
C ARG A 14 -10.87 10.76 -4.37
N PHE A 15 -9.69 10.77 -3.73
CA PHE A 15 -8.79 11.92 -3.72
C PHE A 15 -8.39 12.35 -5.14
N LEU A 16 -7.94 11.40 -5.97
CA LEU A 16 -7.51 11.67 -7.34
C LEU A 16 -8.66 12.19 -8.21
N LEU A 17 -9.88 11.66 -8.06
CA LEU A 17 -11.06 12.16 -8.76
C LEU A 17 -11.34 13.63 -8.42
N VAL A 18 -11.43 13.96 -7.13
CA VAL A 18 -11.67 15.35 -6.68
C VAL A 18 -10.56 16.28 -7.17
N LYS A 19 -9.30 15.84 -7.10
CA LYS A 19 -8.15 16.62 -7.57
C LYS A 19 -8.22 16.93 -9.07
N ASN A 20 -8.86 16.06 -9.85
CA ASN A 20 -9.07 16.22 -11.30
C ASN A 20 -10.45 16.79 -11.65
N GLY A 21 -11.18 17.37 -10.69
CA GLY A 21 -12.46 18.04 -10.93
C GLY A 21 -13.65 17.11 -11.12
N LEU A 22 -13.54 15.84 -10.73
CA LEU A 22 -14.63 14.86 -10.76
C LEU A 22 -15.22 14.66 -9.36
N GLU A 23 -16.52 14.41 -9.29
CA GLU A 23 -17.27 14.15 -8.07
C GLU A 23 -17.43 12.63 -7.84
N PRO A 24 -16.80 12.04 -6.80
CA PRO A 24 -17.01 10.65 -6.44
C PRO A 24 -18.49 10.33 -6.16
N ASP A 25 -18.92 9.13 -6.52
CA ASP A 25 -20.31 8.66 -6.40
C ASP A 25 -21.34 9.40 -7.29
N LYS A 26 -20.93 10.44 -8.05
CA LYS A 26 -21.74 11.06 -9.11
C LYS A 26 -21.17 10.76 -10.51
N ASP A 27 -19.92 11.12 -10.75
CA ASP A 27 -19.25 10.90 -12.04
C ASP A 27 -18.68 9.48 -12.17
N VAL A 28 -18.39 8.85 -11.02
CA VAL A 28 -17.84 7.50 -10.94
C VAL A 28 -18.59 6.68 -9.90
N THR A 29 -19.16 5.55 -10.33
CA THR A 29 -19.79 4.57 -9.46
C THR A 29 -18.76 3.55 -8.95
N PHE A 30 -18.65 3.43 -7.63
CA PHE A 30 -17.79 2.44 -7.00
C PHE A 30 -18.54 1.14 -6.72
N ALA A 31 -17.89 0.03 -7.06
CA ALA A 31 -18.27 -1.31 -6.62
C ALA A 31 -17.15 -1.87 -5.75
N TYR A 32 -17.52 -2.70 -4.77
CA TYR A 32 -16.60 -3.26 -3.79
C TYR A 32 -16.70 -4.78 -3.74
N ALA A 33 -15.56 -5.45 -3.63
CA ALA A 33 -15.44 -6.91 -3.55
C ALA A 33 -14.09 -7.32 -2.95
N GLN A 34 -13.97 -8.53 -2.44
CA GLN A 34 -12.68 -9.03 -1.95
C GLN A 34 -11.68 -9.17 -3.12
N PRO A 35 -10.36 -8.98 -2.94
CA PRO A 35 -9.41 -8.96 -4.05
C PRO A 35 -9.45 -10.22 -4.94
N GLN A 36 -9.60 -11.41 -4.36
CA GLN A 36 -9.75 -12.66 -5.12
C GLN A 36 -11.03 -12.68 -5.98
N GLU A 37 -12.13 -12.14 -5.45
CA GLU A 37 -13.38 -11.99 -6.18
C GLU A 37 -13.24 -10.98 -7.31
N ILE A 38 -12.56 -9.85 -7.08
CA ILE A 38 -12.26 -8.86 -8.13
C ILE A 38 -11.49 -9.52 -9.27
N VAL A 39 -10.48 -10.35 -8.98
CA VAL A 39 -9.75 -11.12 -10.02
C VAL A 39 -10.70 -11.98 -10.85
N SER A 40 -11.60 -12.73 -10.20
CA SER A 40 -12.59 -13.58 -10.88
C SER A 40 -13.57 -12.77 -11.74
N LEU A 41 -14.12 -11.68 -11.20
CA LEU A 41 -15.04 -10.78 -11.90
C LEU A 41 -14.37 -10.12 -13.11
N PHE A 42 -13.11 -9.71 -12.98
CA PHE A 42 -12.35 -9.10 -14.06
C PHE A 42 -12.06 -10.10 -15.18
N ARG A 43 -11.57 -11.29 -14.83
CA ARG A 43 -11.28 -12.36 -15.80
C ARG A 43 -12.52 -12.87 -16.54
N SER A 44 -13.69 -12.85 -15.88
CA SER A 44 -14.97 -13.19 -16.50
C SER A 44 -15.61 -12.05 -17.29
N GLY A 45 -14.98 -10.86 -17.34
CA GLY A 45 -15.48 -9.70 -18.07
C GLY A 45 -16.66 -8.98 -17.41
N LYS A 46 -17.05 -9.37 -16.19
CA LYS A 46 -18.15 -8.75 -15.44
C LYS A 46 -17.80 -7.35 -14.93
N ILE A 47 -16.51 -7.05 -14.78
CA ILE A 47 -16.01 -5.70 -14.48
C ILE A 47 -14.93 -5.31 -15.48
N LYS A 48 -14.90 -4.02 -15.85
CA LYS A 48 -13.95 -3.48 -16.84
C LYS A 48 -12.72 -2.79 -16.22
N ILE A 49 -12.86 -2.29 -14.99
CA ILE A 49 -11.83 -1.53 -14.27
C ILE A 49 -11.74 -2.07 -12.84
N ALA A 50 -10.52 -2.44 -12.43
CA ALA A 50 -10.20 -2.90 -11.09
C ALA A 50 -9.09 -2.04 -10.49
N ALA A 51 -9.22 -1.71 -9.20
CA ALA A 51 -8.22 -1.02 -8.41
C ALA A 51 -7.86 -1.93 -7.23
N ILE A 52 -6.78 -2.68 -7.41
CA ILE A 52 -6.35 -3.77 -6.53
C ILE A 52 -4.83 -3.72 -6.36
N PRO A 53 -4.29 -4.19 -5.22
CA PRO A 53 -2.85 -4.28 -5.04
C PRO A 53 -2.27 -5.50 -5.75
N GLU A 54 -0.95 -5.51 -5.93
CA GLU A 54 -0.22 -6.75 -6.20
C GLU A 54 -0.38 -7.75 -5.03
N PRO A 55 -0.33 -9.07 -5.27
CA PRO A 55 -0.12 -9.74 -6.56
C PRO A 55 -1.40 -9.90 -7.40
N PHE A 56 -2.54 -9.37 -6.94
CA PHE A 56 -3.82 -9.54 -7.64
C PHE A 56 -3.84 -8.85 -9.00
N VAL A 57 -3.13 -7.72 -9.16
CA VAL A 57 -2.89 -7.12 -10.47
C VAL A 57 -2.26 -8.14 -11.42
N THR A 58 -1.14 -8.77 -11.03
CA THR A 58 -0.48 -9.82 -11.83
C THR A 58 -1.45 -10.93 -12.25
N MET A 59 -2.34 -11.36 -11.35
CA MET A 59 -3.33 -12.40 -11.61
C MET A 59 -4.42 -12.01 -12.64
N THR A 60 -4.54 -10.73 -12.99
CA THR A 60 -5.51 -10.23 -13.98
C THR A 60 -4.91 -9.90 -15.34
N LEU A 61 -3.57 -9.85 -15.45
CA LEU A 61 -2.90 -9.34 -16.66
C LEU A 61 -3.12 -10.19 -17.91
N SER A 62 -3.49 -11.47 -17.77
CA SER A 62 -3.87 -12.31 -18.92
C SER A 62 -5.14 -11.83 -19.63
N ASN A 63 -5.94 -10.98 -18.97
CA ASN A 63 -7.25 -10.52 -19.44
C ASN A 63 -7.34 -8.98 -19.53
N GLY A 64 -6.23 -8.27 -19.33
CA GLY A 64 -6.24 -6.81 -19.26
C GLY A 64 -4.85 -6.20 -19.28
N LYS A 65 -4.77 -4.93 -18.92
CA LYS A 65 -3.53 -4.17 -18.82
C LYS A 65 -3.60 -3.16 -17.70
N ILE A 66 -2.44 -2.81 -17.16
CA ILE A 66 -2.30 -1.72 -16.20
C ILE A 66 -2.43 -0.40 -16.99
N ILE A 67 -3.31 0.49 -16.52
CA ILE A 67 -3.50 1.82 -17.11
C ILE A 67 -3.04 2.95 -16.18
N MET A 68 -2.81 2.63 -14.90
CA MET A 68 -2.49 3.59 -13.85
C MET A 68 -1.82 2.87 -12.69
N ASP A 69 -0.77 3.48 -12.12
CA ASP A 69 -0.19 3.12 -10.84
C ASP A 69 -0.62 4.14 -9.79
N LEU A 70 -1.32 3.70 -8.75
CA LEU A 70 -1.83 4.60 -7.72
C LEU A 70 -0.73 5.19 -6.83
N GLN A 71 0.43 4.53 -6.69
CA GLN A 71 1.58 5.08 -5.96
C GLN A 71 2.14 6.30 -6.69
N ASP A 72 2.31 6.17 -8.01
CA ASP A 72 2.83 7.25 -8.86
C ASP A 72 1.85 8.41 -8.96
N GLU A 73 0.57 8.13 -9.19
CA GLU A 73 -0.45 9.18 -9.27
C GLU A 73 -0.61 9.91 -7.93
N TRP A 74 -0.50 9.19 -6.80
CA TRP A 74 -0.46 9.82 -5.49
C TRP A 74 0.72 10.77 -5.35
N ASN A 75 1.93 10.32 -5.70
CA ASN A 75 3.13 11.16 -5.62
C ASN A 75 3.00 12.40 -6.51
N LYS A 76 2.51 12.27 -7.74
CA LYS A 76 2.28 13.41 -8.66
C LYS A 76 1.27 14.40 -8.09
N ALA A 77 0.17 13.91 -7.53
CA ALA A 77 -0.90 14.76 -7.03
C ALA A 77 -0.57 15.47 -5.71
N THR A 78 0.39 14.94 -4.94
CA THR A 78 0.72 15.41 -3.59
C THR A 78 2.12 16.00 -3.44
N GLY A 79 3.03 15.73 -4.37
CA GLY A 79 4.45 16.06 -4.26
C GLY A 79 5.23 15.12 -3.33
N PHE A 80 4.63 14.01 -2.90
CA PHE A 80 5.28 13.02 -2.03
C PHE A 80 6.39 12.28 -2.76
N LYS A 81 7.36 11.79 -1.98
CA LYS A 81 8.54 11.07 -2.47
C LYS A 81 8.43 9.57 -2.26
N PHE A 82 7.73 9.13 -1.21
CA PHE A 82 7.78 7.75 -0.76
C PHE A 82 6.56 6.90 -1.15
N GLY A 83 5.63 7.44 -1.94
CA GLY A 83 4.37 6.76 -2.28
C GLY A 83 3.28 7.00 -1.25
N ILE A 84 2.25 6.16 -1.28
CA ILE A 84 1.15 6.16 -0.33
C ILE A 84 1.62 5.46 0.96
N PRO A 85 1.66 6.14 2.13
CA PRO A 85 2.18 5.58 3.37
C PRO A 85 1.14 4.69 4.09
N ILE A 86 0.89 3.50 3.55
CA ILE A 86 -0.18 2.60 4.01
C ILE A 86 0.30 1.42 4.87
N THR A 87 1.61 1.22 4.96
CA THR A 87 2.23 0.16 5.76
C THR A 87 3.17 0.80 6.77
N GLY A 88 2.97 0.50 8.05
CA GLY A 88 3.79 1.00 9.15
C GLY A 88 4.27 -0.11 10.07
N ILE A 89 5.44 0.07 10.68
CA ILE A 89 5.95 -0.77 11.75
C ILE A 89 5.80 0.00 13.06
N PHE A 90 5.16 -0.62 14.05
CA PHE A 90 4.84 0.03 15.31
C PHE A 90 5.61 -0.61 16.47
N VAL A 91 6.16 0.23 17.35
CA VAL A 91 6.73 -0.19 18.63
C VAL A 91 5.67 0.01 19.70
N THR A 92 5.32 -1.05 20.41
CA THR A 92 4.23 -1.03 21.41
C THR A 92 4.66 -1.61 22.75
N GLY A 93 3.98 -1.19 23.82
CA GLY A 93 4.22 -1.69 25.17
C GLY A 93 5.64 -1.42 25.66
N LYS A 94 6.21 -2.38 26.40
CA LYS A 94 7.53 -2.24 27.04
C LYS A 94 8.68 -2.08 26.04
N LEU A 95 8.50 -2.43 24.77
CA LEU A 95 9.56 -2.30 23.75
C LEU A 95 10.05 -0.85 23.57
N ILE A 96 9.21 0.13 23.92
CA ILE A 96 9.59 1.56 23.91
C ILE A 96 10.78 1.83 24.84
N ASP A 97 10.92 1.06 25.93
CA ASP A 97 11.99 1.21 26.92
C ASP A 97 13.31 0.50 26.50
N TYR A 98 13.31 -0.23 25.37
CA TYR A 98 14.45 -1.00 24.86
C TYR A 98 14.94 -0.47 23.51
N PRO A 99 15.50 0.77 23.44
CA PRO A 99 15.87 1.40 22.18
C PRO A 99 16.93 0.61 21.39
N GLN A 100 17.83 -0.10 22.07
CA GLN A 100 18.83 -0.95 21.40
C GLN A 100 18.18 -2.15 20.70
N THR A 101 17.12 -2.72 21.28
CA THR A 101 16.36 -3.80 20.65
C THR A 101 15.63 -3.29 19.42
N VAL A 102 15.00 -2.11 19.48
CA VAL A 102 14.35 -1.51 18.31
C VAL A 102 15.39 -1.21 17.21
N LYS A 103 16.54 -0.63 17.56
CA LYS A 103 17.63 -0.34 16.62
C LYS A 103 18.15 -1.61 15.94
N LEU A 104 18.29 -2.70 16.70
CA LEU A 104 18.70 -4.00 16.16
C LEU A 104 17.63 -4.53 15.20
N PHE A 105 16.36 -4.46 15.56
CA PHE A 105 15.26 -4.87 14.68
C PHE A 105 15.26 -4.08 13.37
N GLU A 106 15.35 -2.75 13.42
CA GLU A 106 15.38 -1.91 12.21
C GLU A 106 16.55 -2.29 11.29
N LYS A 107 17.73 -2.52 11.87
CA LYS A 107 18.91 -2.97 11.12
C LYS A 107 18.64 -4.34 10.47
N SER A 108 18.18 -5.32 11.23
CA SER A 108 17.89 -6.67 10.72
C SER A 108 16.78 -6.66 9.67
N PHE A 109 15.77 -5.80 9.79
CA PHE A 109 14.71 -5.65 8.80
C PHE A 109 15.25 -5.10 7.48
N LYS A 110 16.09 -4.05 7.52
CA LYS A 110 16.78 -3.51 6.33
C LYS A 110 17.69 -4.55 5.67
N GLU A 111 18.45 -5.30 6.47
CA GLU A 111 19.30 -6.39 5.97
C GLU A 111 18.48 -7.52 5.33
N SER A 112 17.32 -7.85 5.90
CA SER A 112 16.39 -8.84 5.35
C SER A 112 15.82 -8.41 3.99
N LEU A 113 15.39 -7.14 3.86
CA LEU A 113 14.96 -6.58 2.58
C LEU A 113 16.08 -6.61 1.54
N ALA A 114 17.28 -6.15 1.90
CA ALA A 114 18.43 -6.17 1.01
C ALA A 114 18.81 -7.60 0.60
N TRP A 115 18.70 -8.57 1.51
CA TRP A 115 18.91 -9.98 1.20
C TRP A 115 17.85 -10.49 0.22
N ALA A 116 16.57 -10.16 0.41
CA ALA A 116 15.49 -10.60 -0.47
C ALA A 116 15.68 -10.09 -1.90
N TYR A 117 16.05 -8.82 -2.08
CA TYR A 117 16.34 -8.25 -3.40
C TYR A 117 17.61 -8.81 -4.05
N LYS A 118 18.59 -9.26 -3.27
CA LYS A 118 19.79 -9.96 -3.79
C LYS A 118 19.53 -11.43 -4.12
N ASN A 119 18.47 -12.02 -3.55
CA ASN A 119 18.17 -13.45 -3.63
C ASN A 119 16.71 -13.69 -4.04
N VAL A 120 16.24 -12.96 -5.08
CA VAL A 120 14.82 -12.92 -5.46
C VAL A 120 14.20 -14.30 -5.61
N ASP A 121 14.85 -15.24 -6.31
CA ASP A 121 14.30 -16.58 -6.53
C ASP A 121 14.06 -17.35 -5.22
N LYS A 122 15.01 -17.26 -4.28
CA LYS A 122 14.89 -17.91 -2.98
C LYS A 122 13.85 -17.22 -2.09
N ALA A 123 13.79 -15.90 -2.11
CA ALA A 123 12.78 -15.13 -1.39
C ALA A 123 11.36 -15.45 -1.90
N VAL A 124 11.20 -15.54 -3.23
CA VAL A 124 9.95 -15.93 -3.88
C VAL A 124 9.56 -17.37 -3.53
N GLU A 125 10.51 -18.31 -3.52
CA GLU A 125 10.24 -19.70 -3.14
C GLU A 125 9.70 -19.81 -1.70
N ILE A 126 10.35 -19.12 -0.74
CA ILE A 126 9.91 -19.07 0.66
C ILE A 126 8.51 -18.47 0.76
N THR A 127 8.30 -17.32 0.12
CA THR A 127 7.02 -16.60 0.14
C THR A 127 5.89 -17.41 -0.50
N SER A 128 6.16 -18.06 -1.63
CA SER A 128 5.24 -18.95 -2.33
C SER A 128 4.74 -20.08 -1.42
N LYS A 129 5.65 -20.75 -0.72
CA LYS A 129 5.31 -21.82 0.24
C LYS A 129 4.48 -21.31 1.41
N GLN A 130 4.75 -20.11 1.90
CA GLN A 130 4.03 -19.53 3.04
C GLN A 130 2.63 -19.02 2.68
N LEU A 131 2.50 -18.38 1.51
CA LEU A 131 1.25 -17.74 1.10
C LEU A 131 0.38 -18.60 0.17
N GLY A 132 0.92 -19.71 -0.35
CA GLY A 132 0.23 -20.54 -1.34
C GLY A 132 0.08 -19.88 -2.71
N ILE A 133 0.86 -18.84 -3.00
CA ILE A 133 0.80 -18.08 -4.26
C ILE A 133 1.89 -18.59 -5.20
N PRO A 134 1.59 -18.91 -6.47
CA PRO A 134 2.59 -19.40 -7.41
C PRO A 134 3.82 -18.50 -7.54
N ALA A 135 5.01 -19.11 -7.52
CA ALA A 135 6.29 -18.40 -7.57
C ALA A 135 6.41 -17.46 -8.79
N ASN A 136 5.91 -17.88 -9.96
CA ASN A 136 5.92 -17.03 -11.15
C ASN A 136 5.05 -15.78 -11.00
N VAL A 137 3.90 -15.88 -10.33
CA VAL A 137 3.03 -14.73 -10.03
C VAL A 137 3.74 -13.76 -9.09
N LEU A 138 4.37 -14.27 -8.02
CA LEU A 138 5.12 -13.44 -7.09
C LEU A 138 6.32 -12.76 -7.76
N LYS A 139 7.05 -13.46 -8.63
CA LYS A 139 8.19 -12.90 -9.35
C LYS A 139 7.77 -11.76 -10.28
N SER A 140 6.71 -11.94 -11.07
CA SER A 140 6.16 -10.89 -11.93
C SER A 140 5.53 -9.73 -11.14
N SER A 141 4.97 -10.01 -9.96
CA SER A 141 4.46 -8.98 -9.04
C SER A 141 5.60 -8.11 -8.48
N LEU A 142 6.75 -8.72 -8.16
CA LEU A 142 7.92 -8.01 -7.62
C LEU A 142 8.54 -7.01 -8.59
N GLU A 143 8.36 -7.19 -9.91
CA GLU A 143 8.81 -6.22 -10.92
C GLU A 143 8.12 -4.86 -10.79
N ARG A 144 6.92 -4.82 -10.16
CA ARG A 144 6.10 -3.62 -9.96
C ARG A 144 5.82 -3.30 -8.50
N SER A 145 6.32 -4.13 -7.58
CA SER A 145 6.14 -3.92 -6.15
C SER A 145 7.41 -3.34 -5.54
N GLN A 146 7.27 -2.33 -4.70
CA GLN A 146 8.39 -1.71 -4.01
C GLN A 146 8.30 -1.97 -2.50
N TYR A 147 9.34 -2.55 -1.93
CA TYR A 147 9.48 -2.83 -0.50
C TYR A 147 10.68 -2.07 0.04
N ASN A 148 10.44 -0.82 0.43
CA ASN A 148 11.47 0.05 0.98
C ASN A 148 11.18 0.32 2.46
N TYR A 149 12.22 0.25 3.30
CA TYR A 149 12.13 0.76 4.66
C TYR A 149 12.53 2.24 4.67
N ILE A 150 11.61 3.11 5.06
CA ILE A 150 11.85 4.53 5.31
C ILE A 150 11.68 4.77 6.80
N SER A 151 12.65 5.43 7.45
CA SER A 151 12.57 5.65 8.89
C SER A 151 11.45 6.63 9.24
N ALA A 152 10.90 6.51 10.46
CA ALA A 152 9.89 7.43 10.96
C ALA A 152 10.36 8.90 10.91
N ALA A 153 11.66 9.15 11.12
CA ALA A 153 12.24 10.49 11.04
C ALA A 153 12.19 11.06 9.60
N GLU A 154 12.34 10.22 8.58
CA GLU A 154 12.36 10.66 7.17
C GLU A 154 10.96 10.81 6.58
N CYS A 155 9.99 9.98 6.98
CA CYS A 155 8.65 9.97 6.39
C CYS A 155 7.58 10.67 7.23
N LYS A 156 7.89 11.17 8.44
CA LYS A 156 6.92 11.76 9.38
C LYS A 156 5.97 12.76 8.71
N ASP A 157 6.52 13.70 7.94
CA ASP A 157 5.72 14.78 7.35
C ASP A 157 4.75 14.26 6.27
N GLU A 158 5.20 13.33 5.43
CA GLU A 158 4.34 12.68 4.42
C GLU A 158 3.26 11.82 5.08
N VAL A 159 3.60 11.07 6.13
CA VAL A 159 2.63 10.26 6.89
C VAL A 159 1.58 11.17 7.55
N LEU A 160 1.98 12.23 8.24
CA LEU A 160 1.03 13.17 8.87
C LEU A 160 0.14 13.84 7.83
N SER A 161 0.70 14.26 6.69
CA SER A 161 -0.06 14.87 5.59
C SER A 161 -1.05 13.88 4.98
N TYR A 162 -0.67 12.61 4.80
CA TYR A 162 -1.58 11.56 4.36
C TYR A 162 -2.75 11.35 5.35
N LEU A 163 -2.46 11.23 6.64
CA LEU A 163 -3.49 11.00 7.66
C LEU A 163 -4.46 12.19 7.79
N LYS A 164 -3.98 13.43 7.61
CA LYS A 164 -4.84 14.63 7.53
C LYS A 164 -5.79 14.57 6.33
N LYS A 165 -5.26 14.26 5.14
CA LYS A 165 -6.08 14.10 3.93
C LYS A 165 -7.11 12.97 4.09
N LEU A 166 -6.72 11.86 4.71
CA LEU A 166 -7.63 10.77 5.01
C LEU A 166 -8.75 11.20 5.96
N ASN A 167 -8.44 11.98 7.00
CA ASN A 167 -9.45 12.56 7.90
C ASN A 167 -10.38 13.55 7.17
N GLU A 168 -9.87 14.39 6.26
CA GLU A 168 -10.69 15.32 5.46
C GLU A 168 -11.65 14.58 4.51
N LEU A 169 -11.18 13.52 3.84
CA LEU A 169 -11.95 12.77 2.85
C LEU A 169 -12.87 11.72 3.48
N TYR A 170 -12.47 11.17 4.61
CA TYR A 170 -13.16 10.07 5.28
C TYR A 170 -13.05 10.19 6.81
N PRO A 171 -13.70 11.23 7.41
CA PRO A 171 -13.56 11.53 8.83
C PRO A 171 -14.00 10.38 9.74
N ASP A 172 -15.00 9.60 9.34
CA ASP A 172 -15.47 8.44 10.10
C ASP A 172 -14.40 7.34 10.23
N GLY A 173 -13.56 7.15 9.19
CA GLY A 173 -12.49 6.17 9.20
C GLY A 173 -11.18 6.65 9.84
N MET A 174 -11.02 7.97 9.99
CA MET A 174 -9.87 8.57 10.65
C MET A 174 -10.31 9.74 11.52
N PRO A 175 -11.03 9.51 12.63
CA PRO A 175 -11.66 10.60 13.40
C PRO A 175 -10.67 11.52 14.10
N LYS A 176 -9.44 11.05 14.33
CA LYS A 176 -8.38 11.82 14.98
C LYS A 176 -7.04 11.59 14.29
N VAL A 177 -6.45 12.66 13.78
CA VAL A 177 -5.07 12.65 13.29
C VAL A 177 -4.10 12.55 14.49
N PRO A 178 -3.15 11.61 14.49
CA PRO A 178 -2.16 11.50 15.56
C PRO A 178 -1.25 12.73 15.63
N ASP A 179 -0.72 12.98 16.82
CA ASP A 179 0.31 13.98 17.05
C ASP A 179 1.73 13.42 16.81
N GLU A 180 2.76 14.21 17.11
CA GLU A 180 4.14 13.82 16.88
C GLU A 180 4.60 12.60 17.69
N LYS A 181 3.93 12.26 18.81
CA LYS A 181 4.28 11.11 19.65
C LYS A 181 3.95 9.77 18.99
N PHE A 182 3.20 9.80 17.89
CA PHE A 182 2.96 8.64 17.04
C PHE A 182 4.24 8.15 16.36
N PHE A 183 5.23 9.02 16.16
CA PHE A 183 6.48 8.67 15.52
C PHE A 183 7.54 8.34 16.56
N TYR A 184 7.87 7.06 16.66
CA TYR A 184 8.99 6.61 17.47
C TYR A 184 10.30 6.81 16.69
N ILE A 185 11.15 7.73 17.15
CA ILE A 185 12.45 8.01 16.54
C ILE A 185 13.53 7.49 17.50
N VAL A 186 14.16 6.37 17.12
CA VAL A 186 15.34 5.85 17.82
C VAL A 186 16.46 6.87 17.71
N ARG A 187 16.93 7.39 18.85
CA ARG A 187 18.13 8.23 18.93
C ARG A 187 19.41 7.39 19.00
#